data_AF-A0A813EIG2-F1
#
_entry.id   AF-A0A813EIG2-F1
#
_cell.length_a   1.000
_cell.length_b   1.000
_cell.length_c   1.000
_cell.angle_alpha   90.00
_cell.angle_beta   90.00
_cell.angle_gamma   90.00
#
_symmetry.space_group_name_H-M   'P 1'
#
loop_
_entity.id
_entity.type
_entity.pdbx_description
1 polymer ?
#
loop_
_entity_poly.entity_id
_entity_poly.type
_entity_poly.pdbx_seq_one_letter_code
_entity_poly.pdbx_strand_id
1 'polypeptide(L)'
;MDVRRLKRARLLAKEPSHEKPQEDYDVSDDDAASEESAGSGEAAHGDDGNQGGRATHQSAKASFLAKVFSSVIGYGSDFVLAQFVYDLWLWTTLGGARNAAGVSMRAAMAGRTMSPEYWRTRHCGLIDLQRQVGLPTLFITIAPYEWSAPYHEWMLDEMQRTCQRRLDLPAAETFHLAHLLVQAAKGLITGANWQRQEKGRCWVEHILAPVDGSSEATVADFCIRLEFQDGKRKRWTRSAQNYHGRGTVHLHMLVWLRKISAVNLAAKISAELPPDASAMHSLVEGSQLSWDSSGWPLRNEPSEWDEGAQLLKLHRPPDAFAKHCRAYMPEVLAALKCHMDVQASDGRNLVLRYVAGYNSKFSDSFATE
;
A
#
# COMPACT_ATOMS: atom_id res chain seq x y z
N MET A 1 41.35 -14.31 -26.26
CA MET A 1 40.55 -13.88 -27.43
C MET A 1 39.12 -13.70 -26.97
N ASP A 2 38.56 -12.51 -27.15
CA ASP A 2 37.45 -11.97 -26.35
C ASP A 2 36.07 -12.17 -27.00
N VAL A 3 35.16 -12.82 -26.25
CA VAL A 3 33.79 -13.20 -26.62
C VAL A 3 32.92 -12.00 -27.01
N ARG A 4 33.36 -10.78 -26.68
CA ARG A 4 32.67 -9.51 -27.01
C ARG A 4 32.74 -9.13 -28.49
N ARG A 5 33.68 -9.67 -29.28
CA ARG A 5 33.76 -9.38 -30.73
C ARG A 5 32.76 -10.16 -31.59
N LEU A 6 32.32 -11.34 -31.16
CA LEU A 6 31.41 -12.21 -31.93
C LEU A 6 29.93 -11.76 -31.89
N LYS A 7 29.48 -11.12 -30.80
CA LYS A 7 28.11 -10.58 -30.73
C LYS A 7 27.89 -9.34 -31.60
N ARG A 8 28.94 -8.56 -31.87
CA ARG A 8 28.85 -7.32 -32.66
C ARG A 8 28.77 -7.57 -34.17
N ALA A 9 29.28 -8.71 -34.65
CA ALA A 9 29.20 -9.10 -36.07
C ALA A 9 27.82 -9.65 -36.49
N ARG A 10 27.01 -10.15 -35.54
CA ARG A 10 25.67 -10.72 -35.83
C ARG A 10 24.54 -9.68 -35.88
N LEU A 11 24.78 -8.46 -35.41
CA LEU A 11 23.78 -7.37 -35.41
C LEU A 11 23.87 -6.45 -36.63
N LEU A 12 24.88 -6.63 -37.50
CA LEU A 12 25.14 -5.76 -38.65
C LEU A 12 24.79 -6.38 -40.02
N ALA A 13 24.15 -7.55 -40.04
CA ALA A 13 23.84 -8.30 -41.27
C ALA A 13 22.33 -8.56 -41.45
N LYS A 14 21.51 -7.50 -41.41
CA LYS A 14 20.12 -7.58 -41.85
C LYS A 14 19.77 -6.34 -42.67
N GLU A 15 19.97 -6.45 -43.98
CA GLU A 15 19.55 -5.46 -44.97
C GLU A 15 18.01 -5.50 -45.19
N PRO A 16 17.40 -4.38 -45.62
CA PRO A 16 15.97 -4.28 -45.87
C PRO A 16 15.62 -4.61 -47.32
N SER A 17 14.49 -5.30 -47.56
CA SER A 17 13.91 -5.45 -48.90
C SER A 17 12.53 -4.78 -48.98
N HIS A 18 12.42 -3.83 -49.91
CA HIS A 18 11.20 -3.28 -50.54
C HIS A 18 11.17 -3.91 -51.97
N GLU A 19 10.07 -4.41 -52.54
CA GLU A 19 8.91 -3.70 -53.15
C GLU A 19 7.75 -4.66 -53.53
N LYS A 20 6.57 -4.06 -53.80
CA LYS A 20 5.15 -4.51 -54.03
C LYS A 20 4.88 -5.14 -55.44
N PRO A 21 3.64 -5.50 -55.94
CA PRO A 21 2.24 -5.15 -55.56
C PRO A 21 1.07 -6.20 -55.74
N GLN A 22 -0.14 -5.84 -55.23
CA GLN A 22 -1.57 -6.02 -55.67
C GLN A 22 -1.95 -7.17 -56.66
N GLU A 23 -3.07 -7.93 -56.67
CA GLU A 23 -4.49 -7.94 -56.18
C GLU A 23 -4.93 -9.41 -55.94
N ASP A 24 -5.92 -9.75 -55.10
CA ASP A 24 -7.31 -10.01 -55.52
C ASP A 24 -8.26 -10.15 -54.31
N TYR A 25 -9.52 -9.78 -54.54
CA TYR A 25 -10.65 -9.86 -53.61
C TYR A 25 -11.19 -11.29 -53.49
N ASP A 26 -11.52 -11.75 -52.29
CA ASP A 26 -12.82 -12.44 -52.10
C ASP A 26 -13.32 -12.43 -50.65
N VAL A 27 -14.64 -12.44 -50.57
CA VAL A 27 -15.52 -12.10 -49.45
C VAL A 27 -15.73 -13.27 -48.48
N SER A 28 -15.70 -13.01 -47.17
CA SER A 28 -16.54 -13.74 -46.21
C SER A 28 -16.67 -12.95 -44.90
N ASP A 29 -17.91 -12.54 -44.61
CA ASP A 29 -18.40 -12.04 -43.33
C ASP A 29 -18.05 -12.99 -42.17
N ASP A 30 -17.60 -12.41 -41.05
CA ASP A 30 -18.02 -12.87 -39.73
C ASP A 30 -17.91 -11.71 -38.73
N ASP A 31 -19.06 -11.37 -38.16
CA ASP A 31 -19.29 -10.35 -37.16
C ASP A 31 -18.47 -10.57 -35.88
N ALA A 32 -17.65 -9.60 -35.50
CA ALA A 32 -17.25 -9.40 -34.12
C ALA A 32 -17.03 -7.90 -33.85
N ALA A 33 -18.06 -7.29 -33.25
CA ALA A 33 -18.05 -5.92 -32.77
C ALA A 33 -16.81 -5.63 -31.91
N SER A 34 -16.06 -4.62 -32.34
CA SER A 34 -14.91 -4.06 -31.63
C SER A 34 -15.40 -3.15 -30.51
N GLU A 35 -15.34 -3.65 -29.27
CA GLU A 35 -15.40 -2.79 -28.09
C GLU A 35 -14.07 -2.06 -27.91
N GLU A 36 -14.09 -0.76 -28.19
CA GLU A 36 -13.01 0.17 -27.85
C GLU A 36 -12.86 0.27 -26.32
N SER A 37 -12.01 -0.60 -25.77
CA SER A 37 -11.49 -0.51 -24.40
C SER A 37 -10.51 0.67 -24.29
N ALA A 38 -11.03 1.87 -24.01
CA ALA A 38 -10.25 3.00 -23.52
C ALA A 38 -9.82 2.77 -22.05
N GLY A 39 -8.87 1.86 -21.86
CA GLY A 39 -8.28 1.53 -20.57
C GLY A 39 -6.99 2.30 -20.30
N SER A 40 -7.06 3.57 -19.90
CA SER A 40 -5.91 4.23 -19.24
C SER A 40 -5.92 3.90 -17.75
N GLY A 41 -5.56 2.65 -17.43
CA GLY A 41 -5.33 2.22 -16.06
C GLY A 41 -4.02 2.81 -15.53
N GLU A 42 -4.10 3.58 -14.45
CA GLU A 42 -2.96 3.80 -13.54
C GLU A 42 -2.62 2.46 -12.87
N ALA A 43 -1.98 1.58 -13.64
CA ALA A 43 -1.18 0.47 -13.14
C ALA A 43 0.27 0.96 -13.03
N ALA A 44 0.91 0.59 -11.93
CA ALA A 44 2.33 0.67 -11.64
C ALA A 44 3.23 1.05 -12.84
N HIS A 45 3.84 2.24 -12.81
CA HIS A 45 5.03 2.51 -13.61
C HIS A 45 6.21 1.72 -13.02
N GLY A 46 6.22 0.42 -13.31
CA GLY A 46 7.43 -0.39 -13.42
C GLY A 46 7.65 -0.64 -14.91
N ASP A 47 8.77 -0.11 -15.41
CA ASP A 47 9.51 -0.54 -16.59
C ASP A 47 8.73 -1.14 -17.78
N ASP A 48 8.47 -0.31 -18.78
CA ASP A 48 8.35 -0.79 -20.16
C ASP A 48 9.54 -0.26 -20.94
N GLY A 49 10.44 -1.16 -21.30
CA GLY A 49 11.48 -0.96 -22.29
C GLY A 49 10.87 -0.65 -23.65
N ASN A 50 10.52 0.62 -23.88
CA ASN A 50 10.17 1.10 -25.21
C ASN A 50 11.45 1.41 -25.99
N GLN A 51 12.03 0.37 -26.62
CA GLN A 51 12.98 0.53 -27.72
C GLN A 51 12.24 1.10 -28.93
N GLY A 52 12.07 2.42 -28.97
CA GLY A 52 11.29 3.06 -30.03
C GLY A 52 11.19 4.59 -29.95
N GLY A 53 12.33 5.30 -30.03
CA GLY A 53 12.48 6.52 -30.84
C GLY A 53 11.47 7.68 -30.78
N ARG A 54 10.75 7.93 -29.68
CA ARG A 54 10.12 9.23 -29.41
C ARG A 54 10.44 9.65 -27.99
N ALA A 55 11.08 10.81 -27.84
CA ALA A 55 11.30 11.46 -26.55
C ALA A 55 9.94 11.73 -25.91
N THR A 56 9.48 10.82 -25.06
CA THR A 56 8.23 10.94 -24.33
C THR A 56 8.40 12.09 -23.35
N HIS A 57 7.51 13.09 -23.44
CA HIS A 57 7.44 14.15 -22.44
C HIS A 57 7.23 13.51 -21.06
N GLN A 58 8.23 13.63 -20.17
CA GLN A 58 8.05 13.27 -18.77
C GLN A 58 7.10 14.28 -18.13
N SER A 59 6.09 13.80 -17.40
CA SER A 59 5.20 14.68 -16.65
C SER A 59 5.97 15.45 -15.57
N ALA A 60 5.51 16.66 -15.22
CA ALA A 60 6.11 17.45 -14.14
C ALA A 60 6.18 16.66 -12.81
N LYS A 61 5.14 15.85 -12.54
CA LYS A 61 5.10 14.92 -11.41
C LYS A 61 6.21 13.86 -11.47
N ALA A 62 6.38 13.19 -12.61
CA ALA A 62 7.41 12.18 -12.77
C ALA A 62 8.82 12.78 -12.64
N SER A 63 9.05 13.95 -13.24
CA SER A 63 10.32 14.68 -13.13
C SER A 63 10.61 15.09 -11.69
N PHE A 64 9.62 15.60 -10.96
CA PHE A 64 9.78 15.95 -9.55
C PHE A 64 10.11 14.74 -8.68
N LEU A 65 9.35 13.64 -8.81
CA LEU A 65 9.63 12.41 -8.06
C LEU A 65 11.03 11.88 -8.35
N ALA A 66 11.44 11.88 -9.62
CA ALA A 66 12.79 11.49 -9.99
C ALA A 66 13.85 12.36 -9.29
N LYS A 67 13.61 13.67 -9.14
CA LYS A 67 14.52 14.57 -8.42
C LYS A 67 14.52 14.35 -6.92
N VAL A 68 13.36 14.16 -6.29
CA VAL A 68 13.25 13.83 -4.86
C VAL A 68 14.06 12.59 -4.51
N PHE A 69 14.04 11.57 -5.37
CA PHE A 69 14.81 10.33 -5.17
C PHE A 69 16.20 10.33 -5.85
N SER A 70 16.65 11.47 -6.36
CA SER A 70 17.98 11.59 -6.98
C SER A 70 19.03 12.03 -5.98
N SER A 71 20.28 12.15 -6.46
CA SER A 71 21.36 12.79 -5.71
C SER A 71 21.22 14.32 -5.59
N VAL A 72 20.19 14.93 -6.20
CA VAL A 72 19.95 16.38 -6.13
C VAL A 72 19.26 16.70 -4.80
N ILE A 73 20.02 17.32 -3.91
CA ILE A 73 19.62 17.62 -2.54
C ILE A 73 18.59 18.75 -2.48
N GLY A 74 17.62 18.65 -1.56
CA GLY A 74 16.73 19.75 -1.17
C GLY A 74 15.37 19.73 -1.86
N TYR A 75 15.18 18.92 -2.91
CA TYR A 75 13.85 18.70 -3.47
C TYR A 75 12.94 17.95 -2.50
N GLY A 76 13.50 17.09 -1.64
CA GLY A 76 12.76 16.37 -0.61
C GLY A 76 12.34 17.24 0.58
N SER A 77 13.03 18.37 0.80
CA SER A 77 12.78 19.28 1.92
C SER A 77 11.82 20.43 1.60
N ASP A 78 11.74 20.86 0.34
CA ASP A 78 10.90 21.98 -0.06
C ASP A 78 9.42 21.59 -0.20
N PHE A 79 8.67 21.87 0.87
CA PHE A 79 7.22 21.67 0.91
C PHE A 79 6.47 22.52 -0.12
N VAL A 80 6.88 23.77 -0.33
CA VAL A 80 6.21 24.70 -1.24
C VAL A 80 6.37 24.21 -2.67
N LEU A 81 7.55 23.73 -3.02
CA LEU A 81 7.80 23.11 -4.33
C LEU A 81 6.98 21.83 -4.51
N ALA A 82 6.88 20.98 -3.48
CA ALA A 82 6.06 19.77 -3.54
C ALA A 82 4.57 20.10 -3.78
N GLN A 83 4.04 21.12 -3.08
CA GLN A 83 2.68 21.62 -3.31
C GLN A 83 2.50 22.19 -4.71
N PHE A 84 3.41 23.04 -5.16
CA PHE A 84 3.36 23.64 -6.49
C PHE A 84 3.34 22.57 -7.60
N VAL A 85 4.19 21.54 -7.48
CA VAL A 85 4.20 20.44 -8.46
C VAL A 85 2.89 19.65 -8.42
N TYR A 86 2.33 19.41 -7.22
CA TYR A 86 1.04 18.75 -7.09
C TYR A 86 -0.08 19.57 -7.74
N ASP A 87 -0.15 20.88 -7.47
CA ASP A 87 -1.15 21.78 -8.03
C ASP A 87 -1.01 21.90 -9.55
N LEU A 88 0.23 22.00 -10.05
CA LEU A 88 0.50 22.01 -11.48
C LEU A 88 0.07 20.70 -12.15
N TRP A 89 0.37 19.56 -11.52
CA TRP A 89 -0.07 18.25 -12.02
C TRP A 89 -1.59 18.15 -12.01
N LEU A 90 -2.25 18.58 -10.93
CA LEU A 90 -3.69 18.57 -10.78
C LEU A 90 -4.35 19.44 -11.84
N TRP A 91 -3.92 20.70 -11.98
CA TRP A 91 -4.41 21.63 -12.99
C TRP A 91 -4.22 21.09 -14.41
N THR A 92 -3.03 20.55 -14.71
CA THR A 92 -2.75 19.98 -16.04
C THR A 92 -3.62 18.75 -16.30
N THR A 93 -3.85 17.92 -15.29
CA THR A 93 -4.69 16.72 -15.42
C THR A 93 -6.15 17.10 -15.62
N LEU A 94 -6.67 18.04 -14.83
CA LEU A 94 -8.06 18.50 -14.91
C LEU A 94 -8.30 19.30 -16.20
N GLY A 95 -7.42 20.24 -16.53
CA GLY A 95 -7.49 21.05 -17.74
C GLY A 95 -7.33 20.21 -19.01
N GLY A 96 -6.38 19.26 -19.01
CA GLY A 96 -6.22 18.30 -20.09
C GLY A 96 -7.46 17.42 -20.26
N ALA A 97 -7.99 16.86 -19.18
CA ALA A 97 -9.20 16.05 -19.18
C ALA A 97 -10.41 16.81 -19.75
N ARG A 98 -10.63 18.05 -19.31
CA ARG A 98 -11.72 18.91 -19.80
C ARG A 98 -11.59 19.23 -21.29
N ASN A 99 -10.38 19.59 -21.74
CA ASN A 99 -10.18 20.15 -23.07
C ASN A 99 -9.93 19.09 -24.15
N ALA A 100 -9.44 17.90 -23.79
CA ALA A 100 -9.06 16.89 -24.77
C ALA A 100 -10.20 15.92 -25.11
N ALA A 101 -11.14 15.67 -24.20
CA ALA A 101 -11.92 14.45 -24.26
C ALA A 101 -13.34 14.60 -24.84
N GLY A 102 -13.86 15.82 -25.06
CA GLY A 102 -15.22 16.03 -25.60
C GLY A 102 -16.36 15.42 -24.76
N VAL A 103 -16.04 14.92 -23.56
CA VAL A 103 -16.95 14.26 -22.62
C VAL A 103 -17.08 15.10 -21.35
N SER A 104 -18.03 14.75 -20.49
CA SER A 104 -18.17 15.41 -19.19
C SER A 104 -16.90 15.29 -18.35
N MET A 105 -16.61 16.31 -17.53
CA MET A 105 -15.46 16.32 -16.61
C MET A 105 -15.45 15.07 -15.71
N ARG A 106 -16.62 14.63 -15.26
CA ARG A 106 -16.81 13.41 -14.46
C ARG A 106 -16.27 12.18 -15.18
N ALA A 107 -16.62 11.99 -16.45
CA ALA A 107 -16.16 10.87 -17.26
C ALA A 107 -14.64 10.94 -17.49
N ALA A 108 -14.12 12.13 -17.83
CA ALA A 108 -12.69 12.32 -18.07
C ALA A 108 -11.83 12.10 -16.82
N MET A 109 -12.40 12.29 -15.62
CA MET A 109 -11.74 12.05 -14.33
C MET A 109 -11.95 10.66 -13.75
N ALA A 110 -12.77 9.79 -14.35
CA ALA A 110 -13.20 8.53 -13.72
C ALA A 110 -12.06 7.62 -13.26
N GLY A 111 -10.89 7.68 -13.93
CA GLY A 111 -9.69 6.92 -13.57
C GLY A 111 -8.78 7.56 -12.51
N ARG A 112 -9.12 8.72 -11.96
CA ARG A 112 -8.24 9.47 -11.04
C ARG A 112 -8.67 9.30 -9.58
N THR A 113 -7.69 9.13 -8.68
CA THR A 113 -7.92 8.93 -7.23
C THR A 113 -8.72 10.04 -6.53
N MET A 114 -8.81 11.23 -7.12
CA MET A 114 -9.64 12.34 -6.61
C MET A 114 -11.10 12.28 -7.07
N SER A 115 -11.45 11.37 -7.98
CA SER A 115 -12.79 11.23 -8.54
C SER A 115 -13.65 10.26 -7.73
N PRO A 116 -14.94 10.57 -7.46
CA PRO A 116 -15.87 9.62 -6.87
C PRO A 116 -16.00 8.32 -7.69
N GLU A 117 -15.94 8.40 -9.01
CA GLU A 117 -16.03 7.25 -9.91
C GLU A 117 -14.86 6.28 -9.73
N TYR A 118 -13.64 6.78 -9.47
CA TYR A 118 -12.48 5.92 -9.18
C TYR A 118 -12.74 5.08 -7.94
N TRP A 119 -13.19 5.73 -6.85
CA TRP A 119 -13.47 5.03 -5.60
C TRP A 119 -14.67 4.10 -5.73
N ARG A 120 -15.69 4.47 -6.51
CA ARG A 120 -16.79 3.57 -6.85
C ARG A 120 -16.27 2.29 -7.51
N THR A 121 -15.38 2.40 -8.50
CA THR A 121 -14.78 1.24 -9.16
C THR A 121 -13.95 0.39 -8.19
N ARG A 122 -13.14 1.02 -7.32
CA ARG A 122 -12.38 0.30 -6.28
C ARG A 122 -13.29 -0.40 -5.27
N HIS A 123 -14.41 0.22 -4.89
CA HIS A 123 -15.42 -0.39 -4.01
C HIS A 123 -16.13 -1.55 -4.69
N CYS A 124 -16.52 -1.42 -5.96
CA CYS A 124 -17.09 -2.52 -6.72
C CYS A 124 -16.12 -3.70 -6.79
N GLY A 125 -14.83 -3.44 -7.03
CA GLY A 125 -13.80 -4.49 -7.02
C GLY A 125 -13.64 -5.17 -5.67
N LEU A 126 -13.71 -4.42 -4.56
CA LEU A 126 -13.70 -4.99 -3.21
C LEU A 126 -14.93 -5.87 -2.94
N ILE A 127 -16.12 -5.41 -3.34
CA ILE A 127 -17.37 -6.17 -3.19
C ILE A 127 -17.33 -7.45 -4.03
N ASP A 128 -16.81 -7.36 -5.25
CA ASP A 128 -16.64 -8.50 -6.15
C ASP A 128 -15.64 -9.52 -5.58
N LEU A 129 -14.49 -9.06 -5.09
CA LEU A 129 -13.53 -9.90 -4.37
C LEU A 129 -14.19 -10.61 -3.17
N GLN A 130 -14.99 -9.89 -2.38
CA GLN A 130 -15.72 -10.48 -1.27
C GLN A 130 -16.74 -11.53 -1.74
N ARG A 131 -17.37 -11.36 -2.89
CA ARG A 131 -18.30 -12.35 -3.46
C ARG A 131 -17.58 -13.59 -3.96
N GLN A 132 -16.38 -13.45 -4.52
CA GLN A 132 -15.61 -14.55 -5.08
C GLN A 132 -14.85 -15.35 -4.02
N VAL A 133 -14.21 -14.66 -3.06
CA VAL A 133 -13.31 -15.27 -2.07
C VAL A 133 -13.99 -15.42 -0.70
N GLY A 134 -15.07 -14.69 -0.45
CA GLY A 134 -15.76 -14.66 0.83
C GLY A 134 -15.33 -13.48 1.69
N LEU A 135 -15.48 -13.61 3.01
CA LEU A 135 -15.20 -12.53 3.95
C LEU A 135 -13.71 -12.50 4.34
N PRO A 136 -13.13 -11.30 4.58
CA PRO A 136 -11.74 -11.17 4.99
C PRO A 136 -11.52 -11.77 6.38
N THR A 137 -10.33 -12.31 6.60
CA THR A 137 -9.92 -12.91 7.87
C THR A 137 -9.38 -11.85 8.85
N LEU A 138 -8.61 -10.89 8.33
CA LEU A 138 -7.95 -9.86 9.14
C LEU A 138 -8.23 -8.45 8.60
N PHE A 139 -8.37 -7.51 9.53
CA PHE A 139 -8.23 -6.08 9.28
C PHE A 139 -7.04 -5.56 10.08
N ILE A 140 -6.10 -4.93 9.39
CA ILE A 140 -4.83 -4.48 9.95
C ILE A 140 -4.70 -2.99 9.70
N THR A 141 -4.36 -2.23 10.74
CA THR A 141 -3.91 -0.83 10.60
C THR A 141 -2.48 -0.69 11.05
N ILE A 142 -1.69 0.11 10.33
CA ILE A 142 -0.29 0.42 10.67
C ILE A 142 -0.07 1.92 10.56
N ALA A 143 0.35 2.54 11.66
CA ALA A 143 0.76 3.93 11.73
C ALA A 143 2.22 4.00 12.22
N PRO A 144 3.19 4.27 11.34
CA PRO A 144 4.60 4.26 11.71
C PRO A 144 4.92 5.40 12.68
N TYR A 145 5.79 5.18 13.67
CA TYR A 145 6.35 6.30 14.44
C TYR A 145 7.46 6.93 13.63
N GLU A 146 7.22 8.08 13.05
CA GLU A 146 8.11 8.71 12.07
C GLU A 146 9.52 8.97 12.66
N TRP A 147 9.57 9.30 13.94
CA TRP A 147 10.81 9.47 14.72
C TRP A 147 11.68 8.22 14.81
N SER A 148 11.08 7.03 14.74
CA SER A 148 11.78 5.75 14.90
C SER A 148 11.61 4.79 13.72
N ALA A 149 10.80 5.16 12.73
CA ALA A 149 10.54 4.36 11.54
C ALA A 149 11.86 4.09 10.79
N PRO A 150 12.02 2.91 10.17
CA PRO A 150 13.22 2.61 9.40
C PRO A 150 13.28 3.54 8.19
N TYR A 151 14.31 4.40 8.18
CA TYR A 151 14.59 5.31 7.07
C TYR A 151 15.66 4.68 6.21
N HIS A 152 15.49 4.79 4.89
CA HIS A 152 16.51 4.35 3.97
C HIS A 152 17.72 5.29 4.07
N GLU A 153 18.92 4.75 3.84
CA GLU A 153 20.18 5.50 3.84
C GLU A 153 20.15 6.79 3.01
N TRP A 154 19.42 6.85 1.90
CA TRP A 154 19.35 8.05 1.06
C TRP A 154 18.70 9.22 1.79
N MET A 155 17.67 8.97 2.61
CA MET A 155 17.05 10.00 3.43
C MET A 155 17.98 10.47 4.53
N LEU A 156 18.70 9.53 5.16
CA LEU A 156 19.64 9.85 6.22
C LEU A 156 20.79 10.73 5.68
N ASP A 157 21.28 10.42 4.48
CA ASP A 157 22.26 11.24 3.75
C ASP A 157 21.68 12.62 3.39
N GLU A 158 20.46 12.71 2.87
CA GLU A 158 19.82 14.00 2.58
C GLU A 158 19.64 14.85 3.86
N MET A 159 19.19 14.25 4.97
CA MET A 159 19.09 14.92 6.27
C MET A 159 20.45 15.45 6.73
N GLN A 160 21.49 14.62 6.64
CA GLN A 160 22.84 15.00 7.03
C GLN A 160 23.35 16.19 6.20
N ARG A 161 23.15 16.17 4.89
CA ARG A 161 23.65 17.22 3.98
C ARG A 161 22.86 18.52 4.06
N THR A 162 21.58 18.43 4.39
CA THR A 162 20.69 19.60 4.56
C THR A 162 20.69 20.13 5.99
N CYS A 163 21.42 19.48 6.91
CA CYS A 163 21.37 19.74 8.35
C CYS A 163 19.94 19.69 8.94
N GLN A 164 19.09 18.85 8.35
CA GLN A 164 17.71 18.65 8.77
C GLN A 164 17.59 17.44 9.70
N ARG A 165 16.53 17.39 10.49
CA ARG A 165 16.23 16.24 11.36
C ARG A 165 15.09 15.41 10.77
N ARG A 166 14.78 14.29 11.43
CA ARG A 166 13.53 13.57 11.17
C ARG A 166 12.36 14.54 11.33
N LEU A 167 11.41 14.45 10.42
CA LEU A 167 10.22 15.29 10.23
C LEU A 167 10.46 16.64 9.55
N ASP A 168 11.68 16.92 9.11
CA ASP A 168 12.02 18.15 8.40
C ASP A 168 12.24 17.93 6.89
N LEU A 169 11.94 16.73 6.35
CA LEU A 169 11.96 16.42 4.92
C LEU A 169 10.55 16.03 4.41
N PRO A 170 9.59 16.96 4.35
CA PRO A 170 8.18 16.66 4.20
C PRO A 170 7.84 15.84 2.95
N ALA A 171 8.46 16.10 1.81
CA ALA A 171 8.18 15.36 0.58
C ALA A 171 8.85 13.97 0.63
N ALA A 172 10.15 13.93 0.92
CA ALA A 172 10.92 12.68 0.96
C ALA A 172 10.37 11.70 2.01
N GLU A 173 10.10 12.16 3.23
CA GLU A 173 9.53 11.34 4.31
C GLU A 173 8.15 10.82 3.98
N THR A 174 7.29 11.66 3.39
CA THR A 174 5.94 11.24 2.98
C THR A 174 6.00 10.12 1.96
N PHE A 175 6.80 10.27 0.89
CA PHE A 175 6.90 9.23 -0.14
C PHE A 175 7.59 7.97 0.38
N HIS A 176 8.63 8.12 1.20
CA HIS A 176 9.32 6.98 1.80
C HIS A 176 8.40 6.19 2.72
N LEU A 177 7.71 6.84 3.65
CA LEU A 177 6.79 6.16 4.56
C LEU A 177 5.64 5.48 3.82
N ALA A 178 5.07 6.14 2.79
CA ALA A 178 4.06 5.53 1.94
C ALA A 178 4.59 4.27 1.24
N HIS A 179 5.80 4.33 0.68
CA HIS A 179 6.45 3.20 0.05
C HIS A 179 6.73 2.07 1.06
N LEU A 180 7.33 2.40 2.20
CA LEU A 180 7.64 1.47 3.29
C LEU A 180 6.39 0.71 3.74
N LEU A 181 5.27 1.39 3.95
CA LEU A 181 4.02 0.75 4.37
C LEU A 181 3.46 -0.19 3.29
N VAL A 182 3.52 0.21 2.02
CA VAL A 182 3.10 -0.65 0.89
C VAL A 182 4.00 -1.88 0.80
N GLN A 183 5.32 -1.73 0.99
CA GLN A 183 6.26 -2.84 0.99
C GLN A 183 6.12 -3.74 2.22
N ALA A 184 5.78 -3.18 3.38
CA ALA A 184 5.46 -3.97 4.56
C ALA A 184 4.19 -4.82 4.33
N ALA A 185 3.16 -4.23 3.71
CA ALA A 185 1.94 -4.96 3.37
C ALA A 185 2.22 -6.08 2.36
N LYS A 186 2.89 -5.76 1.25
CA LYS A 186 3.13 -6.69 0.14
C LYS A 186 4.21 -7.71 0.46
N GLY A 187 5.36 -7.30 0.96
CA GLY A 187 6.50 -8.17 1.23
C GLY A 187 6.40 -8.83 2.59
N LEU A 188 6.54 -8.04 3.64
CA LEU A 188 6.67 -8.53 5.01
C LEU A 188 5.42 -9.30 5.48
N ILE A 189 4.22 -8.80 5.20
CA ILE A 189 2.98 -9.43 5.70
C ILE A 189 2.49 -10.53 4.76
N THR A 190 2.32 -10.24 3.47
CA THR A 190 1.63 -11.16 2.53
C THR A 190 2.51 -11.92 1.56
N GLY A 191 3.79 -11.59 1.40
CA GLY A 191 4.67 -12.22 0.41
C GLY A 191 4.31 -11.92 -1.05
N ALA A 192 3.39 -10.99 -1.31
CA ALA A 192 2.98 -10.54 -2.64
C ALA A 192 4.00 -9.63 -3.36
N ASN A 193 5.21 -9.45 -2.84
CA ASN A 193 6.32 -8.76 -3.53
C ASN A 193 6.92 -9.59 -4.68
N TRP A 194 6.07 -10.31 -5.40
CA TRP A 194 6.44 -11.15 -6.52
C TRP A 194 6.61 -10.29 -7.77
N GLN A 195 7.84 -10.14 -8.25
CA GLN A 195 8.09 -9.71 -9.63
C GLN A 195 7.91 -10.93 -10.54
N ARG A 196 6.84 -10.94 -11.36
CA ARG A 196 6.47 -12.06 -12.26
C ARG A 196 7.56 -12.53 -13.22
N GLN A 197 8.63 -11.77 -13.39
CA GLN A 197 9.64 -12.00 -14.42
C GLN A 197 10.95 -12.62 -13.91
N GLU A 198 11.22 -12.65 -12.60
CA GLU A 198 12.46 -13.23 -12.07
C GLU A 198 12.23 -14.64 -11.51
N LYS A 199 12.40 -15.66 -12.37
CA LYS A 199 12.43 -17.07 -11.95
C LYS A 199 13.51 -17.25 -10.87
N GLY A 200 13.10 -17.54 -9.63
CA GLY A 200 14.00 -17.88 -8.52
C GLY A 200 13.95 -16.96 -7.31
N ARG A 201 13.20 -15.85 -7.35
CA ARG A 201 12.98 -14.96 -6.18
C ARG A 201 11.53 -15.01 -5.71
N CYS A 202 11.10 -16.17 -5.22
CA CYS A 202 9.87 -16.26 -4.44
C CYS A 202 10.18 -15.84 -3.01
N TRP A 203 9.70 -14.67 -2.56
CA TRP A 203 9.78 -14.30 -1.15
C TRP A 203 8.77 -15.14 -0.36
N VAL A 204 9.26 -16.19 0.31
CA VAL A 204 8.44 -17.12 1.10
C VAL A 204 8.44 -16.80 2.59
N GLU A 205 9.39 -15.98 3.06
CA GLU A 205 9.56 -15.61 4.47
C GLU A 205 8.72 -14.38 4.83
N HIS A 206 7.39 -14.48 4.67
CA HIS A 206 6.46 -13.44 5.10
C HIS A 206 5.70 -13.88 6.35
N ILE A 207 5.20 -12.93 7.14
CA ILE A 207 4.56 -13.19 8.43
C ILE A 207 3.38 -14.14 8.27
N LEU A 208 2.58 -14.00 7.21
CA LEU A 208 1.43 -14.87 7.00
C LEU A 208 1.75 -16.18 6.28
N ALA A 209 3.03 -16.53 6.07
CA ALA A 209 3.47 -17.78 5.46
C ALA A 209 3.11 -18.99 6.35
N PRO A 210 3.05 -20.22 5.80
CA PRO A 210 2.78 -21.40 6.62
C PRO A 210 3.96 -21.70 7.56
N VAL A 211 3.66 -22.20 8.77
CA VAL A 211 4.67 -22.43 9.82
C VAL A 211 5.62 -23.59 9.50
N ASP A 212 5.16 -24.54 8.67
CA ASP A 212 5.96 -25.69 8.23
C ASP A 212 7.03 -25.34 7.19
N GLY A 213 7.10 -24.07 6.77
CA GLY A 213 8.03 -23.60 5.74
C GLY A 213 7.67 -24.08 4.33
N SER A 214 6.47 -24.62 4.13
CA SER A 214 5.99 -24.99 2.81
C SER A 214 5.83 -23.75 1.91
N SER A 215 5.94 -23.95 0.60
CA SER A 215 5.69 -22.88 -0.38
C SER A 215 4.21 -22.70 -0.70
N GLU A 216 3.33 -23.19 0.18
CA GLU A 216 1.90 -23.08 -0.01
C GLU A 216 1.42 -21.64 0.15
N ALA A 217 0.61 -21.17 -0.79
CA ALA A 217 0.03 -19.85 -0.71
C ALA A 217 -1.06 -19.82 0.37
N THR A 218 -0.80 -19.17 1.48
CA THR A 218 -1.75 -18.97 2.61
C THR A 218 -2.56 -17.68 2.48
N VAL A 219 -2.04 -16.69 1.75
CA VAL A 219 -2.79 -15.47 1.41
C VAL A 219 -3.53 -15.70 0.09
N ALA A 220 -4.85 -15.54 0.11
CA ALA A 220 -5.68 -15.59 -1.09
C ALA A 220 -5.65 -14.24 -1.82
N ASP A 221 -5.91 -13.15 -1.09
CA ASP A 221 -5.88 -11.78 -1.59
C ASP A 221 -5.74 -10.79 -0.42
N PHE A 222 -5.47 -9.53 -0.73
CA PHE A 222 -5.47 -8.44 0.23
C PHE A 222 -5.79 -7.10 -0.44
N CYS A 223 -6.48 -6.23 0.28
CA CYS A 223 -6.75 -4.86 -0.15
C CYS A 223 -6.04 -3.89 0.79
N ILE A 224 -5.29 -2.94 0.24
CA ILE A 224 -4.67 -1.86 1.02
C ILE A 224 -5.17 -0.48 0.62
N ARG A 225 -5.18 0.42 1.59
CA ARG A 225 -5.38 1.84 1.42
C ARG A 225 -4.37 2.60 2.28
N LEU A 226 -3.79 3.64 1.70
CA LEU A 226 -3.06 4.65 2.47
C LEU A 226 -4.03 5.76 2.87
N GLU A 227 -4.02 6.10 4.15
CA GLU A 227 -4.81 7.17 4.73
C GLU A 227 -3.89 8.21 5.35
N PHE A 228 -4.11 9.49 5.06
CA PHE A 228 -3.48 10.57 5.80
C PHE A 228 -4.39 10.93 6.98
N GLN A 229 -3.86 10.84 8.20
CA GLN A 229 -4.67 11.09 9.38
C GLN A 229 -5.04 12.58 9.44
N ASP A 230 -6.34 12.89 9.37
CA ASP A 230 -6.78 14.26 9.54
C ASP A 230 -6.62 14.69 11.00
N GLY A 231 -6.28 15.96 11.21
CA GLY A 231 -6.02 16.54 12.53
C GLY A 231 -7.19 16.48 13.53
N LYS A 232 -8.33 15.89 13.15
CA LYS A 232 -9.59 15.89 13.91
C LYS A 232 -9.46 15.21 15.28
N ARG A 233 -8.46 14.35 15.47
CA ARG A 233 -8.14 13.71 16.76
C ARG A 233 -6.91 14.27 17.46
N LYS A 234 -6.42 15.47 17.09
CA LYS A 234 -5.43 16.20 17.89
C LYS A 234 -6.04 16.55 19.24
N ARG A 235 -5.89 15.67 20.21
CA ARG A 235 -6.11 15.98 21.62
C ARG A 235 -4.76 16.28 22.23
N TRP A 236 -4.69 17.35 23.03
CA TRP A 236 -3.52 17.65 23.84
C TRP A 236 -3.38 16.56 24.90
N THR A 237 -2.65 15.49 24.59
CA THR A 237 -2.30 14.44 25.55
C THR A 237 -0.85 14.65 25.98
N ARG A 238 -0.57 14.43 27.27
CA ARG A 238 0.79 14.50 27.83
C ARG A 238 1.66 13.27 27.44
N SER A 239 1.20 12.37 26.57
CA SER A 239 1.75 11.01 26.41
C SER A 239 2.11 10.63 24.95
N ALA A 240 2.69 9.44 24.78
CA ALA A 240 3.23 8.84 23.56
C ALA A 240 2.29 8.77 22.32
N GLN A 241 1.05 9.23 22.43
CA GLN A 241 0.05 9.27 21.36
C GLN A 241 -0.08 10.63 20.65
N ASN A 242 0.90 11.52 20.84
CA ASN A 242 1.00 12.83 20.18
C ASN A 242 1.15 12.78 18.65
N TYR A 243 1.25 11.59 18.06
CA TYR A 243 1.23 11.39 16.61
C TYR A 243 -0.17 11.58 16.01
N HIS A 244 -1.23 11.45 16.82
CA HIS A 244 -2.60 11.58 16.33
C HIS A 244 -2.87 12.96 15.73
N GLY A 245 -3.23 12.97 14.44
CA GLY A 245 -3.65 14.15 13.70
C GLY A 245 -2.51 14.97 13.09
N ARG A 246 -1.28 14.43 13.02
CA ARG A 246 -0.14 15.10 12.38
C ARG A 246 -0.17 15.07 10.84
N GLY A 247 -1.21 14.50 10.22
CA GLY A 247 -1.28 14.39 8.76
C GLY A 247 -0.42 13.28 8.19
N THR A 248 0.00 12.30 9.00
CA THR A 248 0.94 11.27 8.59
C THR A 248 0.24 10.07 7.96
N VAL A 249 1.00 9.34 7.12
CA VAL A 249 0.46 8.25 6.32
C VAL A 249 0.30 6.98 7.15
N HIS A 250 -0.91 6.42 7.13
CA HIS A 250 -1.31 5.18 7.78
C HIS A 250 -1.71 4.17 6.71
N LEU A 251 -1.48 2.90 6.99
CA LEU A 251 -1.96 1.79 6.19
C LEU A 251 -3.23 1.23 6.81
N HIS A 252 -4.25 1.00 5.99
CA HIS A 252 -5.39 0.16 6.30
C HIS A 252 -5.37 -1.03 5.34
N MET A 253 -5.59 -2.23 5.87
CA MET A 253 -5.42 -3.45 5.10
C MET A 253 -6.49 -4.48 5.48
N LEU A 254 -7.12 -5.08 4.47
CA LEU A 254 -7.90 -6.30 4.59
C LEU A 254 -7.09 -7.47 4.03
N VAL A 255 -7.15 -8.63 4.70
CA VAL A 255 -6.45 -9.84 4.25
C VAL A 255 -7.41 -11.03 4.23
N TRP A 256 -7.41 -11.76 3.12
CA TRP A 256 -8.10 -13.03 2.97
C TRP A 256 -7.08 -14.16 3.10
N LEU A 257 -7.22 -14.96 4.14
CA LEU A 257 -6.40 -16.14 4.35
C LEU A 257 -7.12 -17.39 3.88
N ARG A 258 -6.34 -18.33 3.37
CA ARG A 258 -6.71 -19.73 3.13
C ARG A 258 -5.80 -20.61 3.96
N LYS A 259 -6.28 -21.80 4.34
CA LYS A 259 -5.54 -22.74 5.21
C LYS A 259 -5.05 -22.06 6.50
N ILE A 260 -5.97 -21.40 7.21
CA ILE A 260 -5.65 -20.56 8.38
C ILE A 260 -4.87 -21.32 9.45
N SER A 261 -5.21 -22.60 9.65
CA SER A 261 -4.52 -23.49 10.58
C SER A 261 -3.02 -23.65 10.26
N ALA A 262 -2.62 -23.59 8.98
CA ALA A 262 -1.21 -23.65 8.57
C ALA A 262 -0.44 -22.35 8.88
N VAL A 263 -1.13 -21.20 8.93
CA VAL A 263 -0.52 -19.89 9.25
C VAL A 263 -0.19 -19.78 10.74
N ASN A 264 -0.97 -20.43 11.60
CA ASN A 264 -0.90 -20.31 13.06
C ASN A 264 -0.96 -18.85 13.55
N LEU A 265 -2.10 -18.20 13.30
CA LEU A 265 -2.33 -16.81 13.71
C LEU A 265 -2.13 -16.58 15.21
N ALA A 266 -2.45 -17.58 16.04
CA ALA A 266 -2.28 -17.53 17.48
C ALA A 266 -0.82 -17.33 17.93
N ALA A 267 0.15 -17.81 17.14
CA ALA A 267 1.57 -17.61 17.42
C ALA A 267 2.13 -16.28 16.88
N LYS A 268 1.40 -15.63 15.96
CA LYS A 268 1.88 -14.45 15.20
C LYS A 268 1.24 -13.14 15.64
N ILE A 269 0.11 -13.22 16.33
CA ILE A 269 -0.64 -12.07 16.84
C ILE A 269 -0.71 -12.19 18.35
N SER A 270 -0.36 -11.11 19.05
CA SER A 270 -0.44 -11.01 20.50
C SER A 270 -1.33 -9.84 20.89
N ALA A 271 -2.01 -9.97 22.04
CA ALA A 271 -2.76 -8.89 22.68
C ALA A 271 -2.33 -8.72 24.15
N GLU A 272 -1.09 -9.09 24.46
CA GLU A 272 -0.53 -9.15 25.80
C GLU A 272 0.41 -7.98 26.07
N LEU A 273 0.79 -7.79 27.34
CA LEU A 273 1.94 -6.98 27.72
C LEU A 273 3.15 -7.91 27.82
N PRO A 274 4.20 -7.71 27.02
CA PRO A 274 5.43 -8.47 27.17
C PRO A 274 6.05 -8.25 28.56
N PRO A 275 6.95 -9.14 29.04
CA PRO A 275 7.64 -8.92 30.32
C PRO A 275 8.40 -7.58 30.36
N ASP A 276 8.33 -6.88 31.50
CA ASP A 276 8.84 -5.50 31.70
C ASP A 276 10.29 -5.27 31.25
N ALA A 277 11.15 -6.29 31.36
CA ALA A 277 12.56 -6.21 30.99
C ALA A 277 12.83 -6.29 29.47
N SER A 278 11.80 -6.47 28.64
CA SER A 278 11.96 -6.64 27.19
C SER A 278 11.85 -5.31 26.43
N ALA A 279 12.64 -5.16 25.36
CA ALA A 279 12.48 -4.03 24.42
C ALA A 279 11.07 -3.97 23.81
N MET A 280 10.42 -5.13 23.68
CA MET A 280 9.05 -5.24 23.20
C MET A 280 8.03 -4.66 24.17
N HIS A 281 8.24 -4.80 25.49
CA HIS A 281 7.37 -4.18 26.50
C HIS A 281 7.32 -2.66 26.31
N SER A 282 8.47 -2.02 26.15
CA SER A 282 8.55 -0.57 25.93
C SER A 282 7.83 -0.14 24.64
N LEU A 283 7.94 -0.93 23.57
CA LEU A 283 7.20 -0.68 22.33
C LEU A 283 5.70 -0.83 22.55
N VAL A 284 5.24 -1.93 23.14
CA VAL A 284 3.82 -2.21 23.36
C VAL A 284 3.18 -1.17 24.28
N GLU A 285 3.81 -0.84 25.40
CA GLU A 285 3.33 0.18 26.33
C GLU A 285 3.29 1.57 25.69
N GLY A 286 4.31 1.91 24.89
CA GLY A 286 4.37 3.20 24.19
C GLY A 286 3.38 3.33 23.03
N SER A 287 2.85 2.21 22.50
CA SER A 287 2.17 2.24 21.20
C SER A 287 0.83 1.54 21.10
N GLN A 288 0.64 0.39 21.75
CA GLN A 288 -0.52 -0.46 21.51
C GLN A 288 -1.64 -0.23 22.52
N LEU A 289 -1.41 0.55 23.58
CA LEU A 289 -2.43 0.84 24.59
C LEU A 289 -3.51 1.76 24.02
N SER A 290 -4.78 1.35 24.11
CA SER A 290 -5.91 2.20 23.75
C SER A 290 -6.40 3.01 24.94
N TRP A 291 -7.13 4.10 24.67
CA TRP A 291 -7.71 4.95 25.70
C TRP A 291 -9.13 4.52 26.10
N ASP A 292 -9.83 3.82 25.22
CA ASP A 292 -11.24 3.43 25.37
C ASP A 292 -11.39 1.92 25.34
N SER A 293 -11.10 1.34 24.18
CA SER A 293 -11.19 -0.10 23.97
C SER A 293 -10.20 -0.56 22.92
N SER A 294 -9.77 -1.81 23.03
CA SER A 294 -9.04 -2.51 21.96
C SER A 294 -9.96 -3.32 21.04
N GLY A 295 -11.22 -3.51 21.43
CA GLY A 295 -12.15 -4.40 20.72
C GLY A 295 -11.97 -5.90 20.99
N TRP A 296 -10.95 -6.29 21.76
CA TRP A 296 -10.70 -7.69 22.14
C TRP A 296 -11.27 -8.03 23.52
N PRO A 297 -11.87 -9.22 23.74
CA PRO A 297 -12.39 -9.59 25.07
C PRO A 297 -11.27 -9.97 26.06
N LEU A 298 -11.59 -10.00 27.36
CA LEU A 298 -10.76 -10.63 28.39
C LEU A 298 -10.74 -12.14 28.17
N ARG A 299 -9.55 -12.77 28.17
CA ARG A 299 -9.42 -14.23 28.01
C ARG A 299 -8.09 -14.71 28.59
N ASN A 300 -8.12 -15.65 29.53
CA ASN A 300 -6.91 -16.19 30.18
C ASN A 300 -6.40 -17.47 29.52
N GLU A 301 -7.17 -18.05 28.60
CA GLU A 301 -6.80 -19.24 27.86
C GLU A 301 -5.81 -18.90 26.74
N PRO A 302 -4.91 -19.84 26.37
CA PRO A 302 -3.95 -19.66 25.28
C PRO A 302 -4.62 -19.23 23.97
N SER A 303 -3.95 -18.35 23.22
CA SER A 303 -4.42 -17.94 21.89
C SER A 303 -4.69 -19.16 21.01
N GLU A 304 -5.81 -19.17 20.31
CA GLU A 304 -6.19 -20.26 19.42
C GLU A 304 -6.98 -19.76 18.20
N TRP A 305 -6.92 -20.53 17.13
CA TRP A 305 -7.90 -20.41 16.04
C TRP A 305 -9.03 -21.40 16.29
N ASP A 306 -10.24 -20.89 16.53
CA ASP A 306 -11.43 -21.71 16.67
C ASP A 306 -11.98 -22.03 15.28
N GLU A 307 -11.78 -23.26 14.81
CA GLU A 307 -12.27 -23.72 13.50
C GLU A 307 -13.80 -23.79 13.43
N GLY A 308 -14.49 -24.05 14.54
CA GLY A 308 -15.95 -24.12 14.56
C GLY A 308 -16.58 -22.73 14.42
N ALA A 309 -16.01 -21.74 15.12
CA ALA A 309 -16.47 -20.35 15.05
C ALA A 309 -15.86 -19.57 13.88
N GLN A 310 -14.77 -20.07 13.26
CA GLN A 310 -13.92 -19.34 12.31
C GLN A 310 -13.41 -18.01 12.89
N LEU A 311 -12.97 -18.04 14.15
CA LEU A 311 -12.55 -16.86 14.89
C LEU A 311 -11.19 -17.07 15.56
N LEU A 312 -10.35 -16.04 15.46
CA LEU A 312 -9.15 -15.94 16.26
C LEU A 312 -9.54 -15.52 17.67
N LYS A 313 -9.16 -16.32 18.68
CA LYS A 313 -9.27 -15.95 20.09
C LYS A 313 -7.87 -15.72 20.62
N LEU A 314 -7.61 -14.51 21.10
CA LEU A 314 -6.32 -14.16 21.66
C LEU A 314 -6.32 -14.35 23.17
N HIS A 315 -5.22 -14.83 23.71
CA HIS A 315 -4.92 -14.69 25.13
C HIS A 315 -4.74 -13.20 25.43
N ARG A 316 -5.51 -12.71 26.40
CA ARG A 316 -5.53 -11.32 26.83
C ARG A 316 -5.75 -11.29 28.34
N PRO A 317 -4.67 -11.33 29.14
CA PRO A 317 -4.76 -11.36 30.60
C PRO A 317 -5.31 -10.05 31.19
N PRO A 318 -5.69 -10.03 32.49
CA PRO A 318 -6.40 -8.91 33.10
C PRO A 318 -5.66 -7.56 33.06
N ASP A 319 -4.34 -7.58 33.12
CA ASP A 319 -3.47 -6.40 33.02
C ASP A 319 -3.50 -5.79 31.60
N ALA A 320 -3.35 -6.62 30.57
CA ALA A 320 -3.49 -6.19 29.18
C ALA A 320 -4.94 -5.77 28.86
N PHE A 321 -5.92 -6.40 29.52
CA PHE A 321 -7.32 -6.00 29.44
C PHE A 321 -7.55 -4.59 29.99
N ALA A 322 -7.08 -4.36 31.22
CA ALA A 322 -7.21 -3.09 31.94
C ALA A 322 -6.50 -1.92 31.25
N LYS A 323 -5.35 -2.15 30.60
CA LYS A 323 -4.66 -1.12 29.80
C LYS A 323 -5.18 -0.96 28.37
N HIS A 324 -6.28 -1.63 28.02
CA HIS A 324 -6.85 -1.65 26.66
C HIS A 324 -5.81 -1.99 25.56
N CYS A 325 -4.91 -2.94 25.81
CA CYS A 325 -3.90 -3.36 24.85
C CYS A 325 -4.56 -3.87 23.56
N ARG A 326 -4.19 -3.28 22.42
CA ARG A 326 -4.60 -3.70 21.06
C ARG A 326 -3.81 -4.92 20.65
N ALA A 327 -4.37 -5.70 19.72
CA ALA A 327 -3.63 -6.81 19.16
C ALA A 327 -2.62 -6.31 18.12
N TYR A 328 -1.44 -6.89 18.12
CA TYR A 328 -0.31 -6.51 17.27
C TYR A 328 0.44 -7.75 16.78
N MET A 329 1.19 -7.58 15.69
CA MET A 329 2.16 -8.56 15.21
C MET A 329 3.54 -8.17 15.75
N PRO A 330 4.17 -8.97 16.65
CA PRO A 330 5.45 -8.62 17.26
C PRO A 330 6.55 -8.32 16.23
N GLU A 331 6.60 -9.07 15.14
CA GLU A 331 7.58 -8.88 14.06
C GLU A 331 7.40 -7.54 13.33
N VAL A 332 6.15 -7.16 13.00
CA VAL A 332 5.88 -5.85 12.38
C VAL A 332 6.19 -4.72 13.34
N LEU A 333 5.81 -4.87 14.61
CA LEU A 333 6.06 -3.87 15.64
C LEU A 333 7.56 -3.67 15.86
N ALA A 334 8.35 -4.75 15.91
CA ALA A 334 9.80 -4.70 16.04
C ALA A 334 10.47 -4.03 14.83
N ALA A 335 10.04 -4.39 13.61
CA ALA A 335 10.64 -3.90 12.37
C ALA A 335 10.31 -2.42 12.10
N LEU A 336 9.04 -2.03 12.25
CA LEU A 336 8.58 -0.70 11.87
C LEU A 336 8.56 0.29 13.02
N LYS A 337 8.54 -0.18 14.28
CA LYS A 337 8.31 0.64 15.47
C LYS A 337 7.10 1.54 15.23
N CYS A 338 5.92 0.93 15.23
CA CYS A 338 4.68 1.56 14.78
C CYS A 338 3.58 1.40 15.83
N HIS A 339 2.52 2.20 15.71
CA HIS A 339 1.23 1.82 16.23
C HIS A 339 0.56 0.84 15.26
N MET A 340 0.01 -0.25 15.77
CA MET A 340 -0.69 -1.25 14.98
C MET A 340 -2.05 -1.55 15.62
N ASP A 341 -2.98 -2.05 14.82
CA ASP A 341 -4.15 -2.75 15.36
C ASP A 341 -4.47 -3.91 14.42
N VAL A 342 -4.58 -5.11 14.97
CA VAL A 342 -4.97 -6.31 14.25
C VAL A 342 -6.33 -6.73 14.78
N GLN A 343 -7.28 -6.90 13.87
CA GLN A 343 -8.63 -7.31 14.20
C GLN A 343 -9.00 -8.54 13.39
N ALA A 344 -9.62 -9.50 14.06
CA ALA A 344 -10.22 -10.66 13.44
C ALA A 344 -11.66 -10.78 13.97
N SER A 345 -12.60 -11.09 13.10
CA SER A 345 -14.02 -11.29 13.45
C SER A 345 -14.70 -12.11 12.35
N ASP A 346 -16.03 -12.12 12.32
CA ASP A 346 -16.86 -12.72 11.27
C ASP A 346 -16.68 -12.11 9.87
N GLY A 347 -15.76 -11.15 9.71
CA GLY A 347 -15.35 -10.54 8.45
C GLY A 347 -16.31 -9.48 7.91
N ARG A 348 -17.62 -9.56 8.20
CA ARG A 348 -18.60 -8.51 7.82
C ARG A 348 -18.25 -7.17 8.46
N ASN A 349 -17.96 -7.19 9.75
CA ASN A 349 -17.56 -6.01 10.50
C ASN A 349 -16.23 -5.44 10.00
N LEU A 350 -15.32 -6.29 9.52
CA LEU A 350 -14.02 -5.87 8.98
C LEU A 350 -14.19 -5.08 7.67
N VAL A 351 -15.02 -5.57 6.76
CA VAL A 351 -15.35 -4.85 5.51
C VAL A 351 -16.02 -3.52 5.83
N LEU A 352 -17.01 -3.50 6.72
CA LEU A 352 -17.67 -2.26 7.14
C LEU A 352 -16.69 -1.27 7.75
N ARG A 353 -15.77 -1.71 8.61
CA ARG A 353 -14.76 -0.86 9.23
C ARG A 353 -13.77 -0.30 8.20
N TYR A 354 -13.34 -1.12 7.25
CA TYR A 354 -12.50 -0.68 6.14
C TYR A 354 -13.23 0.39 5.32
N VAL A 355 -14.48 0.13 4.89
CA VAL A 355 -15.33 0.99 4.04
C VAL A 355 -15.82 2.27 4.76
N ALA A 356 -16.18 2.22 6.03
CA ALA A 356 -16.64 3.38 6.80
C ALA A 356 -15.55 4.45 6.96
N GLY A 357 -14.27 4.03 7.00
CA GLY A 357 -13.13 4.95 6.96
C GLY A 357 -13.00 5.74 5.64
N TYR A 358 -13.69 5.32 4.56
CA TYR A 358 -13.71 6.04 3.28
C TYR A 358 -14.75 7.16 3.25
N ASN A 359 -15.98 6.83 3.65
CA ASN A 359 -17.15 7.61 3.25
C ASN A 359 -17.24 8.96 3.99
N SER A 360 -16.85 8.96 5.27
CA SER A 360 -16.91 10.13 6.17
C SER A 360 -15.98 11.29 5.79
N LYS A 361 -14.98 11.07 4.91
CA LYS A 361 -14.03 12.14 4.53
C LYS A 361 -14.42 12.90 3.27
N PHE A 362 -15.15 12.27 2.35
CA PHE A 362 -15.66 12.96 1.17
C PHE A 362 -17.07 13.52 1.37
N SER A 363 -17.91 12.88 2.20
CA SER A 363 -19.29 13.34 2.44
C SER A 363 -19.39 14.58 3.32
N ASP A 364 -18.55 14.72 4.35
CA ASP A 364 -18.68 15.81 5.32
C ASP A 364 -18.35 17.18 4.71
N SER A 365 -17.55 17.22 3.65
CA SER A 365 -17.26 18.45 2.89
C SER A 365 -18.38 18.87 1.93
N PHE A 366 -19.37 18.01 1.67
CA PHE A 366 -20.55 18.36 0.84
C PHE A 366 -21.83 18.55 1.65
N ALA A 367 -21.81 18.28 2.97
CA ALA A 367 -22.98 18.48 3.84
C ALA A 367 -23.12 19.92 4.36
N THR A 368 -22.21 20.84 4.00
CA THR A 368 -22.20 22.23 4.48
C THR A 368 -22.29 23.29 3.38
N GLU A 369 -22.67 22.92 2.16
CA GLU A 369 -23.10 23.88 1.12
C GLU A 369 -24.62 23.92 0.98
#